data_AF-A0A938N2T9-F1
#
_entry.id   AF-A0A938N2T9-F1
#
_cell.length_a   1.000
_cell.length_b   1.000
_cell.length_c   1.000
_cell.angle_alpha   90.00
_cell.angle_beta   90.00
_cell.angle_gamma   90.00
#
_symmetry.space_group_name_H-M   'P 1'
#
loop_
_entity.id
_entity.type
_entity.pdbx_description
1 polymer ?
#
loop_
_entity_poly.entity_id
_entity_poly.type
_entity_poly.pdbx_seq_one_letter_code
_entity_poly.pdbx_strand_id
1 'polypeptide(L)'
;MPDPTPQPTAKPPKPTAKGGESVMDRLLADSPLVGGQPCGNCGAPLPKGAALCTRCGFDVSSGKPVRTRVIAERVKKEKGGPRQAPKWLAPAVLVLILAGLAVAYFTGALSGVIGGLVDDSSSHQGWTSPKANTK
;
A
#
# COMPACT_ATOMS: atom_id res chain seq x y z
N MET A 1 -2.48 -15.23 5.26
CA MET A 1 -2.89 -14.58 3.99
C MET A 1 -4.10 -15.37 3.52
N PRO A 2 -5.31 -14.78 3.46
CA PRO A 2 -6.45 -15.52 2.92
C PRO A 2 -6.17 -15.83 1.45
N ASP A 3 -6.26 -17.10 1.08
CA ASP A 3 -6.14 -17.57 -0.30
C ASP A 3 -7.11 -16.81 -1.21
N PRO A 4 -6.71 -16.42 -2.43
CA PRO A 4 -7.66 -15.93 -3.42
C PRO A 4 -8.64 -17.07 -3.72
N THR A 5 -9.93 -16.85 -3.48
CA THR A 5 -10.99 -17.79 -3.83
C THR A 5 -10.87 -18.21 -5.30
N PRO A 6 -11.13 -19.49 -5.63
CA PRO A 6 -11.07 -19.97 -7.00
C PRO A 6 -12.02 -19.16 -7.87
N GLN A 7 -11.49 -18.52 -8.90
CA GLN A 7 -12.31 -17.89 -9.94
C GLN A 7 -13.25 -18.97 -10.51
N PRO A 8 -14.53 -18.67 -10.77
CA PRO A 8 -15.40 -19.57 -11.50
C PRO A 8 -14.76 -19.87 -12.84
N THR A 9 -14.17 -21.06 -12.98
CA THR A 9 -13.61 -21.54 -14.23
C THR A 9 -14.78 -21.85 -15.16
N ALA A 10 -15.41 -20.83 -15.70
CA ALA A 10 -16.11 -20.96 -16.96
C ALA A 10 -15.03 -21.40 -17.96
N LYS A 11 -15.08 -22.67 -18.38
CA LYS A 11 -14.21 -23.17 -19.45
C LYS A 11 -14.27 -22.14 -20.58
N PRO A 12 -13.12 -21.64 -21.09
CA PRO A 12 -13.16 -20.86 -22.31
C PRO A 12 -13.90 -21.69 -23.36
N PRO A 13 -14.96 -21.16 -24.00
CA PRO A 13 -15.63 -21.88 -25.06
C PRO A 13 -14.58 -22.25 -26.10
N LYS A 14 -14.46 -23.55 -26.36
CA LYS A 14 -13.45 -24.09 -27.27
C LYS A 14 -13.71 -23.47 -28.64
N PRO A 15 -12.76 -22.75 -29.25
CA PRO A 15 -12.99 -22.09 -30.53
C PRO A 15 -13.22 -23.18 -31.57
N THR A 16 -14.47 -23.32 -32.03
CA THR A 16 -14.81 -24.18 -33.15
C THR A 16 -14.32 -23.49 -34.41
N ALA A 17 -13.13 -23.89 -34.87
CA ALA A 17 -12.55 -23.41 -36.11
C ALA A 17 -13.47 -23.77 -37.28
N LYS A 18 -14.19 -22.79 -37.81
CA LYS A 18 -14.67 -22.83 -39.19
C LYS A 18 -13.71 -21.96 -40.00
N GLY A 19 -12.93 -22.60 -40.87
CA GLY A 19 -11.88 -21.93 -41.65
C GLY A 19 -12.47 -20.89 -42.60
N GLY A 20 -11.90 -19.67 -42.59
CA GLY A 20 -12.17 -18.61 -43.57
C GLY A 20 -12.36 -17.20 -42.98
N GLU A 21 -12.58 -17.08 -41.68
CA GLU A 21 -12.87 -15.82 -41.00
C GLU A 21 -11.59 -15.11 -40.52
N SER A 22 -11.52 -13.79 -40.69
CA SER A 22 -10.36 -13.01 -40.25
C SER A 22 -10.27 -13.03 -38.72
N VAL A 23 -9.05 -12.86 -38.18
CA VAL A 23 -8.85 -12.75 -36.72
C VAL A 23 -9.80 -11.71 -36.11
N MET A 24 -10.06 -10.61 -36.83
CA MET A 24 -10.98 -9.56 -36.40
C MET A 24 -12.43 -10.07 -36.26
N ASP A 25 -12.91 -10.91 -37.18
CA ASP A 25 -14.27 -11.48 -37.10
C ASP A 25 -14.45 -12.36 -35.86
N ARG A 26 -13.40 -13.10 -35.46
CA ARG A 26 -13.41 -13.92 -34.24
C ARG A 26 -13.49 -13.08 -32.97
N LEU A 27 -12.70 -12.03 -32.88
CA LEU A 27 -12.73 -11.11 -31.74
C LEU A 27 -14.08 -10.40 -31.60
N LEU A 28 -14.71 -10.06 -32.73
CA LEU A 28 -16.05 -9.49 -32.72
C LEU A 28 -17.09 -10.52 -32.30
N ALA A 29 -17.01 -11.77 -32.76
CA ALA A 29 -17.93 -12.84 -32.36
C ALA A 29 -17.84 -13.19 -30.86
N ASP A 30 -16.62 -13.17 -30.31
CA ASP A 30 -16.35 -13.45 -28.89
C ASP A 30 -16.64 -12.24 -27.97
N SER A 31 -16.92 -11.07 -28.53
CA SER A 31 -17.15 -9.86 -27.74
C SER A 31 -18.44 -9.99 -26.91
N PRO A 32 -18.37 -9.91 -25.57
CA PRO A 32 -19.53 -10.14 -24.68
C PRO A 32 -20.62 -9.07 -24.82
N LEU A 33 -20.33 -7.97 -25.53
CA LEU A 33 -21.27 -6.89 -25.82
C LEU A 33 -22.16 -7.18 -27.03
N VAL A 34 -21.85 -8.18 -27.87
CA VAL A 34 -22.64 -8.52 -29.06
C VAL A 34 -23.98 -9.14 -28.64
N GLY A 35 -25.03 -8.32 -28.73
CA GLY A 35 -26.40 -8.64 -28.31
C GLY A 35 -26.69 -8.38 -26.82
N GLY A 36 -25.91 -7.51 -26.18
CA GLY A 36 -26.22 -6.99 -24.85
C GLY A 36 -27.55 -6.24 -24.80
N GLN A 37 -28.16 -6.17 -23.60
CA GLN A 37 -29.39 -5.41 -23.34
C GLN A 37 -29.06 -4.09 -22.64
N PRO A 38 -29.86 -3.02 -22.81
CA PRO A 38 -29.65 -1.79 -22.08
C PRO A 38 -29.99 -1.94 -20.59
N CYS A 39 -29.27 -1.22 -19.74
CA CYS A 39 -29.54 -1.14 -18.31
C CYS A 39 -30.89 -0.48 -18.06
N GLY A 40 -31.79 -1.14 -17.31
CA GLY A 40 -33.09 -0.57 -16.95
C GLY A 40 -33.02 0.70 -16.07
N ASN A 41 -31.88 1.01 -15.46
CA ASN A 41 -31.71 2.19 -14.62
C ASN A 41 -31.02 3.37 -15.33
N CYS A 42 -29.98 3.12 -16.13
CA CYS A 42 -29.17 4.20 -16.75
C CYS A 42 -29.03 4.11 -18.28
N GLY A 43 -29.61 3.08 -18.92
CA GLY A 43 -29.54 2.88 -20.37
C GLY A 43 -28.19 2.41 -20.92
N ALA A 44 -27.17 2.20 -20.08
CA ALA A 44 -25.87 1.69 -20.54
C ALA A 44 -25.97 0.28 -21.13
N PRO A 45 -25.18 -0.08 -22.16
CA PRO A 45 -25.17 -1.44 -22.69
C PRO A 45 -24.60 -2.41 -21.66
N LEU A 46 -25.33 -3.49 -21.37
CA LEU A 46 -24.88 -4.59 -20.51
C LEU A 46 -24.63 -5.84 -21.36
N PRO A 47 -23.53 -6.56 -21.13
CA PRO A 47 -23.29 -7.84 -21.79
C PRO A 47 -24.36 -8.86 -21.40
N LYS A 48 -24.58 -9.87 -22.25
CA LYS A 48 -25.56 -10.92 -21.99
C LYS A 48 -25.19 -11.66 -20.69
N GLY A 49 -26.17 -11.82 -19.79
CA GLY A 49 -25.96 -12.49 -18.49
C GLY A 49 -25.23 -11.65 -17.43
N ALA A 50 -25.05 -10.34 -17.64
CA ALA A 50 -24.48 -9.46 -16.63
C ALA A 50 -25.38 -9.40 -15.37
N ALA A 51 -24.83 -9.73 -14.21
CA ALA A 51 -25.53 -9.58 -12.93
C ALA A 51 -25.56 -8.11 -12.44
N LEU A 52 -24.59 -7.28 -12.82
CA LEU A 52 -24.42 -5.92 -12.33
C LEU A 52 -24.07 -4.95 -13.47
N CYS A 53 -24.67 -3.76 -13.45
CA CYS A 53 -24.25 -2.63 -14.27
C CYS A 53 -22.98 -1.98 -13.69
N THR A 54 -21.88 -2.07 -14.42
CA THR A 54 -20.59 -1.45 -14.03
C THR A 54 -20.59 0.08 -14.14
N ARG A 55 -21.56 0.67 -14.87
CA ARG A 55 -21.66 2.13 -15.05
C ARG A 55 -22.37 2.82 -13.89
N CYS A 56 -23.47 2.24 -13.39
CA CYS A 56 -24.30 2.87 -12.34
C CYS A 56 -24.46 2.04 -11.06
N GLY A 57 -23.91 0.82 -11.01
CA GLY A 57 -24.02 -0.07 -9.85
C GLY A 57 -25.40 -0.72 -9.68
N PHE A 58 -26.26 -0.69 -10.71
CA PHE A 58 -27.56 -1.36 -10.66
C PHE A 58 -27.42 -2.89 -10.75
N ASP A 59 -27.99 -3.62 -9.81
CA ASP A 59 -28.09 -5.08 -9.86
C ASP A 59 -29.22 -5.50 -10.79
N VAL A 60 -28.89 -6.23 -11.85
CA VAL A 60 -29.89 -6.76 -12.78
C VAL A 60 -30.60 -7.96 -12.17
N SER A 61 -29.93 -8.72 -11.29
CA SER A 61 -30.49 -9.91 -10.65
C SER A 61 -31.42 -9.57 -9.49
N SER A 62 -31.07 -8.57 -8.67
CA SER A 62 -31.87 -8.16 -7.50
C SER A 62 -32.76 -6.94 -7.76
N GLY A 63 -32.62 -6.27 -8.91
CA GLY A 63 -33.44 -5.12 -9.29
C GLY A 63 -33.24 -3.86 -8.42
N LYS A 64 -32.17 -3.82 -7.62
CA LYS A 64 -31.85 -2.72 -6.70
C LYS A 64 -30.44 -2.18 -6.95
N PRO A 65 -30.17 -0.90 -6.65
CA PRO A 65 -28.81 -0.39 -6.71
C PRO A 65 -27.94 -1.06 -5.64
N VAL A 66 -26.84 -1.69 -6.05
CA VAL A 66 -25.89 -2.33 -5.14
C VAL A 66 -25.10 -1.25 -4.41
N ARG A 67 -25.40 -1.05 -3.14
CA ARG A 67 -24.55 -0.33 -2.22
C ARG A 67 -23.66 -1.33 -1.50
N THR A 68 -22.68 -1.88 -2.20
CA THR A 68 -21.58 -2.53 -1.52
C THR A 68 -20.82 -1.43 -0.80
N ARG A 69 -21.04 -1.32 0.51
CA ARG A 69 -20.02 -0.75 1.37
C ARG A 69 -18.83 -1.68 1.18
N VAL A 70 -17.94 -1.32 0.26
CA VAL A 70 -16.59 -1.88 0.24
C VAL A 70 -16.11 -1.60 1.65
N ILE A 71 -16.06 -2.66 2.46
CA ILE A 71 -15.37 -2.62 3.73
C ILE A 71 -13.93 -2.43 3.31
N ALA A 72 -13.57 -1.17 3.06
CA ALA A 72 -12.22 -0.72 3.19
C ALA A 72 -11.95 -0.99 4.66
N GLU A 73 -11.47 -2.20 4.96
CA GLU A 73 -10.54 -2.34 6.06
C GLU A 73 -9.48 -1.29 5.76
N ARG A 74 -9.68 -0.13 6.37
CA ARG A 74 -8.63 0.83 6.62
C ARG A 74 -7.65 0.00 7.43
N VAL A 75 -6.72 -0.67 6.74
CA VAL A 75 -5.47 -1.09 7.34
C VAL A 75 -5.00 0.19 7.98
N LYS A 76 -5.16 0.24 9.31
CA LYS A 76 -4.74 1.35 10.13
C LYS A 76 -3.27 1.41 9.84
N LYS A 77 -2.89 2.30 8.93
CA LYS A 77 -1.51 2.53 8.51
C LYS A 77 -0.81 2.81 9.82
N GLU A 78 -0.12 1.80 10.33
CA GLU A 78 0.67 1.96 11.52
C GLU A 78 1.62 3.10 11.18
N LYS A 79 1.58 4.10 12.04
CA LYS A 79 2.23 5.37 11.87
C LYS A 79 3.74 5.10 11.83
N GLY A 80 4.27 4.81 10.64
CA GLY A 80 5.65 5.08 10.28
C GLY A 80 5.83 6.60 10.20
N GLY A 81 5.68 7.27 11.33
CA GLY A 81 6.04 8.66 11.52
C GLY A 81 7.16 8.69 12.55
N PRO A 82 8.26 9.42 12.32
CA PRO A 82 9.33 9.53 13.30
C PRO A 82 8.73 10.06 14.59
N ARG A 83 8.96 9.32 15.67
CA ARG A 83 8.59 9.59 17.06
C ARG A 83 8.22 11.06 17.28
N GLN A 84 6.93 11.35 17.26
CA GLN A 84 6.42 12.61 17.74
C GLN A 84 6.57 12.57 19.25
N ALA A 85 7.78 12.86 19.74
CA ALA A 85 8.08 12.91 21.16
C ALA A 85 7.06 13.86 21.80
N PRO A 86 6.49 13.48 22.97
CA PRO A 86 5.39 14.24 23.52
C PRO A 86 5.91 15.63 23.92
N LYS A 87 5.15 16.68 23.60
CA LYS A 87 5.59 18.08 23.71
C LYS A 87 6.06 18.50 25.12
N TRP A 88 5.72 17.74 26.16
CA TRP A 88 6.18 17.96 27.54
C TRP A 88 7.61 17.46 27.81
N LEU A 89 8.15 16.58 26.96
CA LEU A 89 9.53 16.09 27.08
C LEU A 89 10.55 17.11 26.56
N ALA A 90 10.17 18.01 25.66
CA ALA A 90 11.06 19.08 25.17
C ALA A 90 11.56 20.03 26.28
N PRO A 91 10.71 20.63 27.14
CA PRO A 91 11.19 21.46 28.23
C PRO A 91 11.97 20.65 29.27
N ALA A 92 11.59 19.39 29.54
CA ALA A 92 12.30 18.53 30.48
C ALA A 92 13.74 18.21 30.02
N VAL A 93 13.91 17.87 28.74
CA VAL A 93 15.25 17.60 28.17
C VAL A 93 16.10 18.87 28.12
N LEU A 94 15.51 20.02 27.80
CA LEU A 94 16.23 21.30 27.82
C LEU A 94 16.74 21.66 29.23
N VAL A 95 15.90 21.47 30.26
CA VAL A 95 16.29 21.71 31.66
C VAL A 95 17.40 20.75 32.10
N LEU A 96 17.34 19.48 31.71
CA LEU A 96 18.40 18.51 32.01
C LEU A 96 19.73 18.86 31.34
N ILE A 97 19.71 19.33 30.08
CA ILE A 97 20.91 19.78 29.37
C ILE A 97 21.50 21.03 30.03
N LEU A 98 20.66 22.02 30.38
CA LEU A 98 21.13 23.24 31.05
C LEU A 98 21.67 22.97 32.45
N ALA A 99 21.02 22.08 33.22
CA ALA A 99 21.53 21.66 34.52
C ALA A 99 22.86 20.91 34.38
N GLY A 100 22.98 20.01 33.40
CA GLY A 100 24.23 19.31 33.10
C GLY A 100 25.37 20.26 32.71
N LEU A 101 25.09 21.25 31.84
CA LEU A 101 26.05 22.29 31.49
C LEU A 101 26.41 23.16 32.69
N ALA A 102 25.44 23.55 33.54
CA ALA A 102 25.71 24.33 34.74
C ALA A 102 26.60 23.56 35.72
N VAL A 103 26.32 22.27 35.94
CA VAL A 103 27.17 21.39 36.76
C VAL A 103 28.55 21.26 36.14
N ALA A 104 28.67 21.01 34.83
CA ALA A 104 29.95 20.92 34.13
C ALA A 104 30.74 22.23 34.17
N TYR A 105 30.07 23.38 34.06
CA TYR A 105 30.68 24.69 34.24
C TYR A 105 31.11 24.91 35.69
N PHE A 106 30.33 24.49 36.68
CA PHE A 106 30.66 24.67 38.10
C PHE A 106 31.81 23.75 38.53
N THR A 107 31.80 22.48 38.11
CA THR A 107 32.88 21.53 38.38
C THR A 107 34.11 21.87 37.54
N GLY A 108 33.93 22.24 36.27
CA GLY A 108 35.00 22.64 35.35
C GLY A 108 35.66 23.97 35.71
N ALA A 109 34.91 24.93 36.26
CA ALA A 109 35.46 26.17 36.79
C ALA A 109 36.20 25.96 38.12
N LEU A 110 35.83 24.93 38.91
CA LEU A 110 36.62 24.55 40.08
C LEU A 110 37.86 23.70 39.71
N SER A 111 37.85 22.97 38.59
CA SER A 111 38.95 22.09 38.16
C SER A 111 39.83 22.64 37.04
N GLY A 112 39.85 23.97 36.83
CA GLY A 112 40.77 24.66 35.91
C GLY A 112 42.28 24.53 36.24
N VAL A 113 42.67 23.54 37.06
CA VAL A 113 44.06 23.23 37.45
C VAL A 113 44.50 21.81 37.04
N ILE A 114 43.68 21.01 36.36
CA ILE A 114 44.18 19.74 35.77
C ILE A 114 43.89 19.71 34.28
N GLY A 115 44.81 20.30 33.52
CA GLY A 115 44.89 20.12 32.08
C GLY A 115 45.30 18.70 31.70
N GLY A 116 44.82 18.28 30.53
CA GLY A 116 45.40 17.21 29.72
C GLY A 116 45.16 15.79 30.23
N LEU A 117 44.27 15.04 29.56
CA LEU A 117 44.30 13.57 29.33
C LEU A 117 42.88 13.04 29.19
N VAL A 118 42.26 13.21 28.02
CA VAL A 118 41.74 12.06 27.27
C VAL A 118 41.46 12.51 25.85
N ASP A 119 42.44 12.18 25.02
CA ASP A 119 42.48 12.30 23.58
C ASP A 119 41.91 11.01 22.97
N ASP A 120 41.20 11.18 21.85
CA ASP A 120 41.20 10.32 20.66
C ASP A 120 41.33 8.79 20.83
N SER A 121 40.24 8.06 20.52
CA SER A 121 40.38 6.69 20.02
C SER A 121 39.30 6.33 19.01
N SER A 122 39.60 6.69 17.77
CA SER A 122 39.75 5.72 16.68
C SER A 122 38.52 5.02 16.09
N SER A 123 38.40 5.20 14.77
CA SER A 123 37.97 4.23 13.76
C SER A 123 36.44 4.05 13.60
N HIS A 124 35.77 4.71 12.64
CA HIS A 124 35.87 4.45 11.20
C HIS A 124 36.26 3.00 10.88
N GLN A 125 35.31 2.18 10.41
CA GLN A 125 35.42 1.13 9.37
C GLN A 125 34.39 0.02 9.64
N GLY A 126 33.27 0.07 8.93
CA GLY A 126 32.25 -0.99 8.97
C GLY A 126 31.27 -0.96 7.79
N TRP A 127 31.69 -0.37 6.67
CA TRP A 127 31.00 -0.51 5.39
C TRP A 127 31.42 -1.84 4.77
N THR A 128 30.75 -2.94 5.10
CA THR A 128 30.71 -4.12 4.21
C THR A 128 29.32 -4.72 4.17
N SER A 129 28.73 -4.63 2.98
CA SER A 129 27.47 -5.26 2.58
C SER A 129 27.62 -6.79 2.43
N PRO A 130 26.62 -7.60 2.79
CA PRO A 130 26.56 -8.98 2.32
C PRO A 130 25.87 -9.04 0.94
N LYS A 131 26.66 -9.19 -0.13
CA LYS A 131 26.20 -9.81 -1.38
C LYS A 131 27.07 -11.03 -1.64
N ALA A 132 26.57 -12.20 -1.24
CA ALA A 132 27.02 -13.48 -1.74
C ALA A 132 25.85 -14.46 -1.67
N ASN A 133 25.15 -14.66 -2.78
CA ASN A 133 24.75 -16.01 -3.12
C ASN A 133 24.56 -16.15 -4.63
N THR A 134 25.45 -16.95 -5.21
CA THR A 134 25.47 -17.32 -6.62
C THR A 134 26.01 -18.75 -6.66
N LYS A 135 25.11 -19.73 -6.56
CA LYS A 135 25.10 -20.96 -7.36
C LYS A 135 23.92 -21.83 -6.98
#